data_AF-K2PSC5-F1
#
_entry.id   AF-K2PSC5-F1
#
_cell.length_a   1.000
_cell.length_b   1.000
_cell.length_c   1.000
_cell.angle_alpha   90.00
_cell.angle_beta   90.00
_cell.angle_gamma   90.00
#
_symmetry.space_group_name_H-M   'P 1'
#
loop_
_entity.id
_entity.type
_entity.pdbx_description
1 polymer ?
#
loop_
_entity_poly.entity_id
_entity_poly.type
_entity_poly.pdbx_seq_one_letter_code
_entity_poly.pdbx_strand_id
1 'polypeptide(L)'
;MFQKAIKIFAIITLFVGCNLSSNKLEVQNKSVVKKKFSDVEWVKDEKFNYGDIRRYGFSGPMLNNVQIDSIFLLASKGVKVKFPSGFYNINLIIENKKNINIEFNKSVICGKISFENVENVNITGEFTALDMMFFKNSSNININGARIATNIAHNLYNEANRGVSIYSGSKNIYIKDLKILNSGGSSRRFIYNQASLLIHGFLNTPQNITIDNLLISNSKRTGAYISGRDHKFKKIVIENFGSGELNSNIKPIEKAEIGGEKKFSGLWLNLNENNIIDSLIIENNNSSLPLIKFDKSLGYIPNVIKNMSITNNRNNYLISENSNTLVLNEF
;
A
#
# COMPACT_ATOMS: atom_id res chain seq x y z
N MET A 1 43.09 -71.89 25.43
CA MET A 1 44.38 -71.23 25.20
C MET A 1 44.21 -69.75 25.51
N PHE A 2 45.07 -69.23 26.40
CA PHE A 2 45.27 -67.82 26.80
C PHE A 2 44.08 -67.09 27.46
N GLN A 3 44.01 -67.10 28.80
CA GLN A 3 44.65 -66.17 29.77
C GLN A 3 43.83 -64.89 29.95
N LYS A 4 43.05 -64.81 31.05
CA LYS A 4 43.37 -64.09 32.31
C LYS A 4 43.41 -62.56 32.09
N ALA A 5 42.34 -61.87 32.48
CA ALA A 5 42.14 -61.22 33.79
C ALA A 5 42.65 -59.76 33.76
N ILE A 6 41.88 -58.76 34.18
CA ILE A 6 41.82 -58.26 35.57
C ILE A 6 40.64 -57.26 35.60
N LYS A 7 39.52 -57.55 36.30
CA LYS A 7 39.17 -57.09 37.66
C LYS A 7 39.38 -55.59 37.88
N ILE A 8 38.32 -54.82 38.15
CA ILE A 8 37.90 -54.27 39.46
C ILE A 8 36.51 -53.67 39.16
N PHE A 9 35.35 -54.10 39.69
CA PHE A 9 34.87 -54.26 41.07
C PHE A 9 34.90 -52.97 41.92
N ALA A 10 33.88 -52.12 41.75
CA ALA A 10 33.39 -51.29 42.84
C ALA A 10 31.86 -51.40 42.88
N ILE A 11 31.42 -51.88 44.03
CA ILE A 11 30.10 -52.33 44.41
C ILE A 11 29.33 -51.14 45.02
N ILE A 12 28.05 -51.06 44.63
CA ILE A 12 26.86 -50.77 45.43
C ILE A 12 26.87 -49.51 46.32
N THR A 13 25.91 -48.64 46.06
CA THR A 13 24.81 -48.20 46.97
C THR A 13 24.12 -47.00 46.28
N LEU A 14 22.81 -46.78 46.29
CA LEU A 14 21.73 -47.20 47.17
C LEU A 14 20.40 -47.10 46.39
N PHE A 15 19.50 -48.00 46.73
CA PHE A 15 18.07 -47.99 46.46
C PHE A 15 17.44 -46.58 46.58
N VAL A 16 16.50 -46.25 45.69
CA VAL A 16 15.05 -46.13 46.00
C VAL A 16 14.29 -46.19 44.68
N GLY A 17 13.50 -47.25 44.50
CA GLY A 17 12.43 -47.26 43.51
C GLY A 17 11.17 -46.61 44.08
N CYS A 18 10.37 -45.95 43.24
CA CYS A 18 8.92 -46.07 43.30
C CYS A 18 8.24 -45.35 42.12
N ASN A 19 7.35 -46.11 41.48
CA ASN A 19 6.06 -45.73 40.92
C ASN A 19 6.03 -44.75 39.74
N LEU A 20 5.96 -45.35 38.55
CA LEU A 20 5.16 -44.82 37.46
C LEU A 20 3.75 -44.53 37.98
N SER A 21 3.47 -43.25 38.22
CA SER A 21 2.12 -42.72 38.25
C SER A 21 1.99 -41.76 37.07
N SER A 22 0.99 -42.04 36.25
CA SER A 22 0.58 -41.27 35.09
C SER A 22 0.12 -39.88 35.53
N ASN A 23 1.03 -38.91 35.54
CA ASN A 23 0.66 -37.51 35.51
C ASN A 23 0.71 -37.03 34.07
N LYS A 24 -0.47 -36.79 33.51
CA LYS A 24 -0.67 -35.90 32.38
C LYS A 24 0.10 -34.61 32.68
N LEU A 25 1.24 -34.43 32.02
CA LEU A 25 1.83 -33.12 31.87
C LEU A 25 0.83 -32.31 31.07
N GLU A 26 0.02 -31.52 31.77
CA GLU A 26 -0.49 -30.29 31.20
C GLU A 26 0.73 -29.54 30.68
N VAL A 27 0.89 -29.60 29.36
CA VAL A 27 1.70 -28.63 28.63
C VAL A 27 1.02 -27.30 28.93
N GLN A 28 1.48 -26.64 30.00
CA GLN A 28 1.31 -25.22 30.16
C GLN A 28 1.93 -24.62 28.91
N ASN A 29 1.10 -24.38 27.91
CA ASN A 29 1.31 -23.36 26.91
C ASN A 29 1.43 -22.05 27.71
N LYS A 30 2.62 -21.81 28.27
CA LYS A 30 3.09 -20.47 28.57
C LYS A 30 3.01 -19.77 27.23
N SER A 31 1.89 -19.09 27.00
CA SER A 31 1.81 -18.05 25.99
C SER A 31 3.06 -17.23 26.23
N VAL A 32 4.02 -17.29 25.30
CA VAL A 32 5.18 -16.43 25.35
C VAL A 32 4.61 -15.04 25.20
N VAL A 33 4.32 -14.40 26.34
CA VAL A 33 3.90 -13.00 26.39
C VAL A 33 5.07 -12.27 25.78
N LYS A 34 4.95 -11.90 24.49
CA LYS A 34 5.96 -11.09 23.82
C LYS A 34 6.20 -9.89 24.73
N LYS A 35 7.39 -9.84 25.33
CA LYS A 35 7.75 -8.78 26.26
C LYS A 35 7.59 -7.47 25.50
N LYS A 36 6.64 -6.65 25.95
CA LYS A 36 6.33 -5.36 25.34
C LYS A 36 7.60 -4.50 25.40
N PHE A 37 7.95 -3.85 24.29
CA PHE A 37 9.10 -2.94 24.24
C PHE A 37 8.90 -1.82 25.27
N SER A 38 9.94 -1.54 26.07
CA SER A 38 9.90 -0.45 27.05
C SER A 38 10.11 0.88 26.34
N ASP A 39 9.16 1.81 26.44
CA ASP A 39 9.22 3.13 25.81
C ASP A 39 9.69 4.24 26.75
N VAL A 40 10.14 3.90 27.97
CA VAL A 40 10.44 4.84 29.07
C VAL A 40 11.39 5.98 28.66
N GLU A 41 12.44 5.69 27.90
CA GLU A 41 13.42 6.70 27.47
C GLU A 41 12.87 7.72 26.46
N TRP A 42 11.72 7.42 25.85
CA TRP A 42 11.08 8.26 24.82
C TRP A 42 9.86 9.01 25.35
N VAL A 43 9.38 8.70 26.55
CA VAL A 43 8.17 9.33 27.12
C VAL A 43 8.46 10.80 27.42
N LYS A 44 7.60 11.68 26.90
CA LYS A 44 7.58 13.11 27.19
C LYS A 44 6.36 13.52 27.99
N ASP A 45 5.23 12.84 27.79
CA ASP A 45 4.00 13.09 28.54
C ASP A 45 3.31 11.76 28.88
N GLU A 46 3.34 11.40 30.16
CA GLU A 46 2.76 10.15 30.66
C GLU A 46 1.23 10.12 30.62
N LYS A 47 0.57 11.26 30.45
CA LYS A 47 -0.91 11.34 30.35
C LYS A 47 -1.44 10.60 29.13
N PHE A 48 -0.61 10.46 28.08
CA PHE A 48 -0.99 9.75 26.87
C PHE A 48 -0.62 8.26 26.97
N ASN A 49 -1.51 7.43 26.44
CA ASN A 49 -1.35 5.98 26.44
C ASN A 49 -0.11 5.55 25.63
N TYR A 50 0.44 4.39 25.99
CA TYR A 50 1.52 3.75 25.23
C TYR A 50 1.20 3.66 23.73
N GLY A 51 2.14 4.07 22.89
CA GLY A 51 2.01 4.11 21.44
C GLY A 51 1.34 5.36 20.88
N ASP A 52 0.61 6.14 21.68
CA ASP A 52 0.09 7.44 21.24
C ASP A 52 1.25 8.37 20.91
N ILE A 53 1.27 8.93 19.70
CA ILE A 53 2.37 9.81 19.30
C ILE A 53 2.52 11.00 20.27
N ARG A 54 1.44 11.53 20.86
CA ARG A 54 1.52 12.67 21.78
C ARG A 54 2.33 12.34 23.04
N ARG A 55 2.34 11.06 23.47
CA ARG A 55 3.17 10.55 24.58
C ARG A 55 4.65 10.84 24.37
N TYR A 56 5.09 10.84 23.12
CA TYR A 56 6.49 10.99 22.73
C TYR A 56 6.83 12.44 22.33
N GLY A 57 5.96 13.41 22.66
CA GLY A 57 6.17 14.84 22.41
C GLY A 57 5.57 15.36 21.11
N PHE A 58 4.58 14.66 20.54
CA PHE A 58 3.94 15.02 19.26
C PHE A 58 2.58 15.67 19.49
N SER A 59 2.56 16.86 20.06
CA SER A 59 1.33 17.57 20.46
C SER A 59 0.95 18.75 19.55
N GLY A 60 1.65 18.96 18.43
CA GLY A 60 1.46 20.12 17.55
C GLY A 60 1.25 19.78 16.07
N PRO A 61 0.74 20.73 15.26
CA PRO A 61 0.47 20.51 13.85
C PRO A 61 1.74 20.38 13.01
N MET A 62 2.89 20.91 13.44
CA MET A 62 4.17 20.77 12.76
C MET A 62 5.08 19.79 13.48
N LEU A 63 5.62 18.81 12.74
CA LEU A 63 6.69 17.93 13.22
C LEU A 63 7.94 18.18 12.39
N ASN A 64 9.10 18.15 13.03
CA ASN A 64 10.37 18.09 12.31
C ASN A 64 10.70 16.64 11.93
N ASN A 65 11.62 16.45 10.98
CA ASN A 65 11.97 15.12 10.48
C ASN A 65 12.55 14.19 11.56
N VAL A 66 13.32 14.73 12.51
CA VAL A 66 13.93 13.96 13.61
C VAL A 66 12.85 13.33 14.50
N GLN A 67 11.78 14.07 14.76
CA GLN A 67 10.63 13.59 15.49
C GLN A 67 9.95 12.45 14.70
N ILE A 68 9.66 12.65 13.42
CA ILE A 68 9.04 11.61 12.56
C ILE A 68 9.89 10.32 12.53
N ASP A 69 11.21 10.45 12.39
CA ASP A 69 12.13 9.30 12.39
C ASP A 69 12.14 8.56 13.73
N SER A 70 12.00 9.29 14.85
CA SER A 70 11.94 8.71 16.19
C SER A 70 10.66 7.89 16.39
N ILE A 71 9.52 8.34 15.85
CA ILE A 71 8.28 7.55 15.83
C ILE A 71 8.49 6.24 15.10
N PHE A 72 9.07 6.29 13.90
CA PHE A 72 9.23 5.08 13.10
C PHE A 72 10.33 4.16 13.63
N LEU A 73 11.30 4.71 14.37
CA LEU A 73 12.22 3.92 15.17
C LEU A 73 11.47 3.14 16.26
N LEU A 74 10.63 3.79 17.06
CA LEU A 74 9.77 3.11 18.06
C LEU A 74 8.89 2.05 17.40
N ALA A 75 8.26 2.39 16.27
CA ALA A 75 7.42 1.47 15.53
C ALA A 75 8.19 0.21 15.11
N SER A 76 9.40 0.38 14.58
CA SER A 76 10.28 -0.74 14.17
C SER A 76 10.76 -1.59 15.35
N LYS A 77 10.72 -1.07 16.58
CA LYS A 77 11.04 -1.80 17.82
C LYS A 77 9.83 -2.56 18.38
N GLY A 78 8.69 -2.54 17.68
CA GLY A 78 7.49 -3.28 18.04
C GLY A 78 6.43 -2.46 18.78
N VAL A 79 6.63 -1.15 18.93
CA VAL A 79 5.58 -0.25 19.43
C VAL A 79 4.51 -0.09 18.34
N LYS A 80 3.25 -0.37 18.66
CA LYS A 80 2.15 0.01 17.77
C LYS A 80 1.90 1.51 17.94
N VAL A 81 2.36 2.29 16.97
CA VAL A 81 2.23 3.76 16.98
C VAL A 81 0.81 4.16 16.60
N LYS A 82 0.21 5.09 17.34
CA LYS A 82 -1.16 5.55 17.15
C LYS A 82 -1.19 7.04 16.85
N PHE A 83 -1.73 7.38 15.70
CA PHE A 83 -2.05 8.75 15.30
C PHE A 83 -3.52 9.03 15.67
N PRO A 84 -3.78 9.89 16.66
CA PRO A 84 -5.14 10.34 16.95
C PRO A 84 -5.71 11.16 15.79
N SER A 85 -7.02 11.44 15.85
CA SER A 85 -7.67 12.33 14.90
C SER A 85 -7.06 13.73 14.98
N GLY A 86 -6.83 14.36 13.83
CA GLY A 86 -6.24 15.69 13.75
C GLY A 86 -5.58 15.94 12.41
N PHE A 87 -5.17 17.19 12.19
CA PHE A 87 -4.37 17.61 11.05
C PHE A 87 -2.89 17.61 11.41
N TYR A 88 -2.11 16.92 10.59
CA TYR A 88 -0.66 16.80 10.73
C TYR A 88 -0.02 17.49 9.53
N ASN A 89 0.51 18.69 9.76
CA ASN A 89 1.13 19.53 8.74
C ASN A 89 2.55 19.05 8.38
N ILE A 90 2.61 17.82 7.83
CA ILE A 90 3.84 17.08 7.58
C ILE A 90 3.75 16.28 6.29
N ASN A 91 4.91 15.88 5.78
CA ASN A 91 5.01 14.67 4.98
C ASN A 91 5.36 13.51 5.90
N LEU A 92 4.65 12.40 5.78
CA LEU A 92 4.91 11.19 6.55
C LEU A 92 5.74 10.22 5.70
N ILE A 93 7.06 10.28 5.83
CA ILE A 93 7.98 9.45 5.05
C ILE A 93 8.49 8.32 5.94
N ILE A 94 8.20 7.08 5.55
CA ILE A 94 8.69 5.88 6.20
C ILE A 94 9.76 5.28 5.29
N GLU A 95 11.02 5.41 5.71
CA GLU A 95 12.15 5.01 4.88
C GLU A 95 13.11 4.06 5.61
N ASN A 96 13.53 2.98 4.95
CA ASN A 96 14.55 2.05 5.44
C ASN A 96 14.20 1.43 6.81
N LYS A 97 12.93 1.05 7.00
CA LYS A 97 12.42 0.43 8.23
C LYS A 97 11.67 -0.86 7.95
N LYS A 98 11.59 -1.72 8.96
CA LYS A 98 10.83 -2.97 8.90
C LYS A 98 9.94 -3.17 10.12
N ASN A 99 8.93 -4.02 9.98
CA ASN A 99 8.07 -4.50 11.08
C ASN A 99 7.34 -3.35 11.79
N ILE A 100 6.69 -2.48 11.02
CA ILE A 100 6.01 -1.30 11.52
C ILE A 100 4.52 -1.57 11.69
N ASN A 101 3.97 -1.19 12.85
CA ASN A 101 2.53 -1.20 13.09
C ASN A 101 2.05 0.22 13.40
N ILE A 102 1.14 0.74 12.57
CA ILE A 102 0.56 2.07 12.74
C ILE A 102 -0.96 1.94 12.84
N GLU A 103 -1.57 2.76 13.68
CA GLU A 103 -3.02 2.93 13.78
C GLU A 103 -3.37 4.39 13.57
N PHE A 104 -4.17 4.66 12.55
CA PHE A 104 -4.73 5.98 12.33
C PHE A 104 -6.18 6.02 12.79
N ASN A 105 -6.51 7.01 13.61
CA ASN A 105 -7.88 7.30 14.01
C ASN A 105 -8.39 8.51 13.23
N LYS A 106 -8.71 8.33 11.94
CA LYS A 106 -9.19 9.40 11.04
C LYS A 106 -8.24 10.60 10.98
N SER A 107 -6.95 10.34 11.01
CA SER A 107 -5.91 11.35 10.94
C SER A 107 -5.79 11.93 9.53
N VAL A 108 -5.49 13.22 9.41
CA VAL A 108 -5.26 13.91 8.14
C VAL A 108 -3.80 14.32 8.05
N ILE A 109 -3.06 13.70 7.12
CA ILE A 109 -1.71 14.10 6.76
C ILE A 109 -1.81 15.17 5.67
N CYS A 110 -1.39 16.40 5.97
CA CYS A 110 -1.51 17.52 5.05
C CYS A 110 -0.59 17.43 3.83
N GLY A 111 0.49 16.64 3.93
CA GLY A 111 1.40 16.33 2.83
C GLY A 111 1.20 14.91 2.27
N LYS A 112 2.30 14.33 1.79
CA LYS A 112 2.33 12.95 1.28
C LYS A 112 2.56 11.94 2.40
N ILE A 113 2.13 10.71 2.18
CA ILE A 113 2.59 9.52 2.89
C ILE A 113 3.45 8.68 1.95
N SER A 114 4.65 8.28 2.38
CA SER A 114 5.64 7.60 1.54
C SER A 114 6.15 6.34 2.22
N PHE A 115 6.23 5.25 1.46
CA PHE A 115 6.79 3.96 1.86
C PHE A 115 7.97 3.65 0.94
N GLU A 116 9.18 3.84 1.45
CA GLU A 116 10.40 3.78 0.64
C GLU A 116 11.40 2.79 1.25
N ASN A 117 11.66 1.68 0.55
CA ASN A 117 12.51 0.59 1.05
C ASN A 117 12.03 0.03 2.41
N VAL A 118 10.70 -0.15 2.57
CA VAL A 118 10.12 -0.69 3.82
C VAL A 118 9.59 -2.11 3.64
N GLU A 119 9.55 -2.86 4.74
CA GLU A 119 9.08 -4.25 4.75
C GLU A 119 8.19 -4.55 5.96
N ASN A 120 7.14 -5.34 5.78
CA ASN A 120 6.25 -5.80 6.85
C ASN A 120 5.62 -4.61 7.60
N VAL A 121 4.82 -3.84 6.88
CA VAL A 121 4.10 -2.69 7.42
C VAL A 121 2.62 -3.00 7.54
N ASN A 122 2.03 -2.74 8.69
CA ASN A 122 0.62 -2.92 8.93
C ASN A 122 -0.01 -1.61 9.41
N ILE A 123 -0.93 -1.08 8.62
CA ILE A 123 -1.68 0.14 8.88
C ILE A 123 -3.13 -0.23 9.17
N THR A 124 -3.53 0.02 10.41
CA THR A 124 -4.89 -0.17 10.91
C THR A 124 -5.62 1.16 11.02
N GLY A 125 -6.96 1.10 11.01
CA GLY A 125 -7.81 2.29 10.93
C GLY A 125 -7.75 2.99 9.57
N GLU A 126 -8.07 4.29 9.55
CA GLU A 126 -8.20 5.08 8.33
C GLU A 126 -7.42 6.39 8.43
N PHE A 127 -6.74 6.77 7.36
CA PHE A 127 -6.11 8.08 7.23
C PHE A 127 -6.52 8.78 5.93
N THR A 128 -6.38 10.11 5.93
CA THR A 128 -6.44 10.93 4.72
C THR A 128 -5.07 11.54 4.46
N ALA A 129 -4.55 11.45 3.23
CA ALA A 129 -3.42 12.25 2.78
C ALA A 129 -3.90 13.31 1.78
N LEU A 130 -3.47 14.56 1.94
CA LEU A 130 -3.92 15.67 1.09
C LEU A 130 -3.07 15.86 -0.16
N ASP A 131 -1.90 15.23 -0.24
CA ASP A 131 -1.01 15.32 -1.40
C ASP A 131 -0.89 13.99 -2.16
N MET A 132 -0.24 12.98 -1.61
CA MET A 132 0.05 11.75 -2.34
C MET A 132 0.25 10.55 -1.40
N MET A 133 -0.04 9.35 -1.87
CA MET A 133 0.50 8.13 -1.29
C MET A 133 1.49 7.47 -2.26
N PHE A 134 2.73 7.26 -1.82
CA PHE A 134 3.83 6.77 -2.67
C PHE A 134 4.45 5.50 -2.10
N PHE A 135 4.75 4.54 -2.98
CA PHE A 135 5.47 3.31 -2.65
C PHE A 135 6.65 3.13 -3.60
N LYS A 136 7.82 2.77 -3.06
CA LYS A 136 9.00 2.40 -3.84
C LYS A 136 9.79 1.32 -3.09
N ASN A 137 10.24 0.29 -3.81
CA ASN A 137 11.07 -0.80 -3.24
C ASN A 137 10.50 -1.39 -1.93
N SER A 138 9.18 -1.44 -1.79
CA SER A 138 8.55 -1.75 -0.51
C SER A 138 7.69 -2.99 -0.58
N SER A 139 7.67 -3.78 0.50
CA SER A 139 6.99 -5.08 0.46
C SER A 139 6.24 -5.48 1.72
N ASN A 140 5.26 -6.36 1.52
CA ASN A 140 4.41 -6.90 2.58
C ASN A 140 3.75 -5.77 3.39
N ILE A 141 2.98 -4.94 2.69
CA ILE A 141 2.27 -3.81 3.29
C ILE A 141 0.78 -4.10 3.31
N ASN A 142 0.15 -3.94 4.48
CA ASN A 142 -1.29 -4.06 4.64
C ASN A 142 -1.85 -2.71 5.10
N ILE A 143 -2.86 -2.20 4.40
CA ILE A 143 -3.54 -0.94 4.73
C ILE A 143 -5.04 -1.19 4.79
N ASN A 144 -5.66 -0.86 5.93
CA ASN A 144 -7.11 -1.00 6.08
C ASN A 144 -7.87 0.07 5.28
N GLY A 145 -7.64 1.36 5.54
CA GLY A 145 -8.30 2.42 4.77
C GLY A 145 -7.38 3.61 4.47
N ALA A 146 -7.38 4.04 3.21
CA ALA A 146 -6.65 5.20 2.74
C ALA A 146 -7.54 6.10 1.88
N ARG A 147 -7.56 7.40 2.18
CA ARG A 147 -8.21 8.43 1.36
C ARG A 147 -7.17 9.43 0.89
N ILE A 148 -7.02 9.59 -0.42
CA ILE A 148 -6.22 10.66 -1.01
C ILE A 148 -7.20 11.68 -1.59
N ALA A 149 -7.29 12.85 -0.97
CA ALA A 149 -8.34 13.81 -1.30
C ALA A 149 -7.82 15.24 -1.29
N THR A 150 -8.29 16.04 -2.24
CA THR A 150 -7.94 17.46 -2.30
C THR A 150 -8.64 18.24 -1.19
N ASN A 151 -7.85 18.97 -0.41
CA ASN A 151 -8.28 20.08 0.42
C ASN A 151 -7.19 21.15 0.36
N ILE A 152 -7.35 22.11 -0.55
CA ILE A 152 -6.31 23.10 -0.89
C ILE A 152 -5.90 23.92 0.34
N ALA A 153 -6.86 24.34 1.17
CA ALA A 153 -6.60 25.19 2.33
C ALA A 153 -5.73 24.52 3.40
N HIS A 154 -5.79 23.19 3.50
CA HIS A 154 -5.02 22.42 4.47
C HIS A 154 -3.87 21.63 3.85
N ASN A 155 -3.77 21.57 2.52
CA ASN A 155 -2.68 20.88 1.84
C ASN A 155 -1.37 21.65 2.08
N LEU A 156 -0.30 20.93 2.41
CA LEU A 156 1.02 21.52 2.70
C LEU A 156 1.58 22.38 1.56
N TYR A 157 1.06 22.19 0.34
CA TYR A 157 1.52 22.80 -0.90
C TYR A 157 0.46 23.70 -1.55
N ASN A 158 -0.70 23.90 -0.93
CA ASN A 158 -1.82 24.66 -1.48
C ASN A 158 -2.25 24.20 -2.88
N GLU A 159 -2.22 22.89 -3.12
CA GLU A 159 -2.55 22.28 -4.41
C GLU A 159 -3.52 21.11 -4.27
N ALA A 160 -4.03 20.64 -5.41
CA ALA A 160 -4.75 19.38 -5.48
C ALA A 160 -3.84 18.18 -5.15
N ASN A 161 -4.46 17.06 -4.78
CA ASN A 161 -3.71 15.83 -4.54
C ASN A 161 -3.20 15.21 -5.86
N ARG A 162 -2.06 14.53 -5.80
CA ARG A 162 -1.39 13.79 -6.86
C ARG A 162 -1.72 12.29 -6.83
N GLY A 163 -2.77 11.88 -6.11
CA GLY A 163 -3.23 10.49 -6.08
C GLY A 163 -2.24 9.51 -5.44
N VAL A 164 -2.19 8.31 -6.00
CA VAL A 164 -1.39 7.18 -5.51
C VAL A 164 -0.41 6.75 -6.59
N SER A 165 0.86 6.55 -6.23
CA SER A 165 1.80 5.85 -7.11
C SER A 165 2.50 4.70 -6.40
N ILE A 166 2.41 3.52 -7.01
CA ILE A 166 3.11 2.31 -6.62
C ILE A 166 4.19 2.09 -7.66
N TYR A 167 5.43 2.30 -7.25
CA TYR A 167 6.57 2.35 -8.16
C TYR A 167 7.46 1.10 -8.04
N SER A 168 8.41 0.98 -8.98
CA SER A 168 9.42 -0.08 -9.11
C SER A 168 9.91 -0.64 -7.77
N GLY A 169 10.03 -1.97 -7.74
CA GLY A 169 10.48 -2.76 -6.59
C GLY A 169 9.43 -3.02 -5.53
N SER A 170 8.21 -2.53 -5.69
CA SER A 170 7.13 -2.72 -4.71
C SER A 170 6.37 -4.03 -4.95
N LYS A 171 6.15 -4.84 -3.89
CA LYS A 171 5.48 -6.14 -4.02
C LYS A 171 4.65 -6.53 -2.81
N ASN A 172 3.60 -7.32 -2.99
CA ASN A 172 2.74 -7.79 -1.89
C ASN A 172 2.16 -6.62 -1.08
N ILE A 173 1.47 -5.71 -1.76
CA ILE A 173 0.77 -4.58 -1.12
C ILE A 173 -0.71 -4.89 -1.15
N TYR A 174 -1.34 -4.91 0.02
CA TYR A 174 -2.76 -5.08 0.19
C TYR A 174 -3.38 -3.79 0.75
N ILE A 175 -4.40 -3.26 0.06
CA ILE A 175 -5.20 -2.14 0.53
C ILE A 175 -6.66 -2.55 0.50
N LYS A 176 -7.32 -2.56 1.66
CA LYS A 176 -8.73 -2.96 1.71
C LYS A 176 -9.62 -1.88 1.08
N ASP A 177 -9.53 -0.65 1.56
CA ASP A 177 -10.35 0.46 1.05
C ASP A 177 -9.47 1.63 0.62
N LEU A 178 -9.48 1.96 -0.69
CA LEU A 178 -8.74 3.07 -1.29
C LEU A 178 -9.69 4.04 -2.00
N LYS A 179 -9.68 5.31 -1.59
CA LYS A 179 -10.44 6.40 -2.23
C LYS A 179 -9.48 7.48 -2.74
N ILE A 180 -9.57 7.84 -4.02
CA ILE A 180 -8.79 8.92 -4.63
C ILE A 180 -9.76 9.94 -5.22
N LEU A 181 -9.78 11.15 -4.68
CA LEU A 181 -10.86 12.11 -4.92
C LEU A 181 -10.32 13.47 -5.34
N ASN A 182 -10.82 14.00 -6.45
CA ASN A 182 -10.48 15.32 -6.98
C ASN A 182 -8.97 15.49 -7.25
N SER A 183 -8.33 14.48 -7.83
CA SER A 183 -6.88 14.46 -8.05
C SER A 183 -6.46 15.16 -9.34
N GLY A 184 -5.25 15.72 -9.33
CA GLY A 184 -4.59 16.27 -10.51
C GLY A 184 -4.61 17.79 -10.59
N GLY A 185 -3.65 18.33 -11.32
CA GLY A 185 -3.41 19.77 -11.45
C GLY A 185 -2.48 20.09 -12.64
N SER A 186 -2.23 21.38 -12.83
CA SER A 186 -1.47 21.92 -13.96
C SER A 186 -0.06 22.39 -13.56
N SER A 187 0.25 22.48 -12.27
CA SER A 187 1.57 22.95 -11.82
C SER A 187 2.68 21.94 -12.14
N ARG A 188 3.94 22.38 -12.01
CA ARG A 188 5.13 21.53 -12.23
C ARG A 188 5.15 20.27 -11.35
N ARG A 189 4.45 20.29 -10.20
CA ARG A 189 4.39 19.14 -9.28
C ARG A 189 3.59 17.96 -9.85
N PHE A 190 2.78 18.20 -10.88
CA PHE A 190 1.96 17.17 -11.53
C PHE A 190 2.59 16.61 -12.80
N ILE A 191 3.78 17.03 -13.23
CA ILE A 191 4.35 16.54 -14.51
C ILE A 191 4.54 15.01 -14.54
N TYR A 192 4.74 14.37 -13.38
CA TYR A 192 4.86 12.91 -13.24
C TYR A 192 3.60 12.24 -12.67
N ASN A 193 2.46 12.93 -12.66
CA ASN A 193 1.20 12.39 -12.16
C ASN A 193 0.29 12.04 -13.33
N GLN A 194 0.55 10.96 -14.07
CA GLN A 194 -0.21 10.67 -15.30
C GLN A 194 -1.60 10.06 -15.03
N ALA A 195 -1.81 9.49 -13.86
CA ALA A 195 -3.09 8.90 -13.44
C ALA A 195 -3.36 9.13 -11.94
N SER A 196 -4.62 9.02 -11.51
CA SER A 196 -4.98 9.06 -10.07
C SER A 196 -4.39 7.88 -9.31
N LEU A 197 -4.51 6.67 -9.87
CA LEU A 197 -3.76 5.50 -9.45
C LEU A 197 -2.73 5.18 -10.52
N LEU A 198 -1.45 5.17 -10.16
CA LEU A 198 -0.34 4.91 -11.07
C LEU A 198 0.52 3.76 -10.53
N ILE A 199 0.27 2.54 -11.02
CA ILE A 199 1.12 1.37 -10.76
C ILE A 199 2.07 1.21 -11.94
N HIS A 200 3.36 1.50 -11.73
CA HIS A 200 4.33 1.64 -12.82
C HIS A 200 5.77 1.36 -12.43
N GLY A 201 6.64 1.24 -13.43
CA GLY A 201 8.08 1.08 -13.24
C GLY A 201 8.81 0.50 -14.45
N PHE A 202 10.09 0.85 -14.63
CA PHE A 202 10.92 0.35 -15.72
C PHE A 202 11.48 -1.07 -15.44
N LEU A 203 12.28 -1.21 -14.39
CA LEU A 203 12.88 -2.46 -13.92
C LEU A 203 12.19 -2.89 -12.63
N ASN A 204 11.89 -4.19 -12.51
CA ASN A 204 11.19 -4.74 -11.34
C ASN A 204 9.83 -4.04 -11.14
N THR A 205 8.98 -4.10 -12.17
CA THR A 205 7.61 -3.55 -12.10
C THR A 205 6.88 -4.10 -10.87
N PRO A 206 5.92 -3.35 -10.30
CA PRO A 206 5.18 -3.82 -9.15
C PRO A 206 4.57 -5.21 -9.35
N GLN A 207 4.47 -5.99 -8.27
CA GLN A 207 3.94 -7.36 -8.31
C GLN A 207 2.97 -7.61 -7.16
N ASN A 208 1.92 -8.40 -7.39
CA ASN A 208 0.98 -8.83 -6.36
C ASN A 208 0.42 -7.66 -5.53
N ILE A 209 -0.12 -6.65 -6.23
CA ILE A 209 -0.84 -5.53 -5.63
C ILE A 209 -2.31 -5.92 -5.55
N THR A 210 -2.87 -5.95 -4.35
CA THR A 210 -4.28 -6.27 -4.11
C THR A 210 -5.01 -5.07 -3.55
N ILE A 211 -6.11 -4.65 -4.20
CA ILE A 211 -7.00 -3.61 -3.71
C ILE A 211 -8.43 -4.14 -3.71
N ASP A 212 -9.06 -4.23 -2.53
CA ASP A 212 -10.42 -4.76 -2.45
C ASP A 212 -11.42 -3.75 -3.03
N ASN A 213 -11.46 -2.52 -2.50
CA ASN A 213 -12.34 -1.48 -2.98
C ASN A 213 -11.54 -0.25 -3.41
N LEU A 214 -11.52 0.02 -4.72
CA LEU A 214 -10.95 1.22 -5.30
C LEU A 214 -12.07 2.14 -5.79
N LEU A 215 -12.12 3.37 -5.27
CA LEU A 215 -12.92 4.46 -5.82
C LEU A 215 -11.99 5.57 -6.30
N ILE A 216 -12.13 5.94 -7.57
CA ILE A 216 -11.51 7.12 -8.16
C ILE A 216 -12.64 8.03 -8.63
N SER A 217 -12.68 9.26 -8.15
CA SER A 217 -13.71 10.22 -8.54
C SER A 217 -13.11 11.59 -8.86
N ASN A 218 -13.52 12.19 -9.97
CA ASN A 218 -13.08 13.49 -10.47
C ASN A 218 -11.55 13.55 -10.68
N SER A 219 -11.03 12.65 -11.50
CA SER A 219 -9.63 12.75 -11.95
C SER A 219 -9.47 13.80 -13.03
N LYS A 220 -8.49 14.70 -12.91
CA LYS A 220 -8.12 15.58 -14.02
C LYS A 220 -7.41 14.84 -15.16
N ARG A 221 -6.98 13.59 -14.95
CA ARG A 221 -6.17 12.82 -15.91
C ARG A 221 -6.75 11.42 -16.07
N THR A 222 -5.93 10.44 -16.44
CA THR A 222 -6.33 9.03 -16.42
C THR A 222 -6.80 8.63 -15.02
N GLY A 223 -7.83 7.80 -14.92
CA GLY A 223 -8.29 7.27 -13.64
C GLY A 223 -7.23 6.34 -13.04
N ALA A 224 -7.05 5.16 -13.63
CA ALA A 224 -6.05 4.20 -13.21
C ALA A 224 -5.14 3.80 -14.38
N TYR A 225 -3.83 3.83 -14.16
CA TYR A 225 -2.83 3.18 -15.00
C TYR A 225 -2.24 2.00 -14.24
N ILE A 226 -2.25 0.83 -14.86
CA ILE A 226 -1.82 -0.42 -14.25
C ILE A 226 -0.83 -1.14 -15.18
N SER A 227 0.40 -1.28 -14.69
CA SER A 227 1.42 -2.19 -15.22
C SER A 227 1.94 -3.13 -14.14
N GLY A 228 2.66 -4.17 -14.54
CA GLY A 228 3.11 -5.22 -13.64
C GLY A 228 2.22 -6.45 -13.66
N ARG A 229 2.39 -7.33 -12.67
CA ARG A 229 1.80 -8.67 -12.71
C ARG A 229 1.14 -9.10 -11.40
N ASP A 230 0.23 -10.06 -11.54
CA ASP A 230 -0.45 -10.76 -10.44
C ASP A 230 -1.27 -9.82 -9.54
N HIS A 231 -1.71 -8.67 -10.07
CA HIS A 231 -2.54 -7.72 -9.34
C HIS A 231 -3.98 -8.22 -9.25
N LYS A 232 -4.64 -7.89 -8.14
CA LYS A 232 -6.01 -8.31 -7.87
C LYS A 232 -6.84 -7.14 -7.39
N PHE A 233 -7.96 -6.91 -8.05
CA PHE A 233 -8.92 -5.88 -7.68
C PHE A 233 -10.28 -6.52 -7.51
N LYS A 234 -10.88 -6.45 -6.32
CA LYS A 234 -12.25 -6.97 -6.15
C LYS A 234 -13.26 -6.01 -6.78
N LYS A 235 -13.10 -4.70 -6.56
CA LYS A 235 -13.94 -3.68 -7.17
C LYS A 235 -13.16 -2.43 -7.50
N ILE A 236 -13.29 -1.98 -8.74
CA ILE A 236 -12.82 -0.69 -9.21
C ILE A 236 -14.05 0.12 -9.66
N VAL A 237 -14.18 1.33 -9.12
CA VAL A 237 -15.14 2.34 -9.56
C VAL A 237 -14.37 3.58 -10.00
N ILE A 238 -14.55 4.01 -11.24
CA ILE A 238 -13.94 5.22 -11.79
C ILE A 238 -15.05 6.14 -12.30
N GLU A 239 -15.18 7.29 -11.68
CA GLU A 239 -16.19 8.30 -11.98
C GLU A 239 -15.50 9.58 -12.43
N ASN A 240 -15.94 10.15 -13.55
CA ASN A 240 -15.50 11.47 -14.04
C ASN A 240 -13.97 11.61 -14.12
N PHE A 241 -13.38 11.32 -15.27
CA PHE A 241 -11.94 11.43 -15.47
C PHE A 241 -11.59 12.29 -16.69
N GLY A 242 -10.32 12.69 -16.77
CA GLY A 242 -9.78 13.46 -17.90
C GLY A 242 -10.37 14.86 -18.06
N SER A 243 -10.75 15.51 -16.95
CA SER A 243 -11.23 16.91 -16.96
C SER A 243 -10.10 17.96 -17.03
N GLY A 244 -8.84 17.54 -17.00
CA GLY A 244 -7.67 18.42 -17.07
C GLY A 244 -7.21 18.70 -18.49
N GLU A 245 -6.29 19.65 -18.61
CA GLU A 245 -5.75 20.07 -19.91
C GLU A 245 -4.71 19.10 -20.47
N LEU A 246 -4.93 18.68 -21.73
CA LEU A 246 -4.06 17.75 -22.48
C LEU A 246 -2.69 18.35 -22.83
N ASN A 247 -2.59 19.69 -22.87
CA ASN A 247 -1.38 20.43 -23.22
C ASN A 247 -0.44 20.70 -22.03
N SER A 248 -0.70 20.08 -20.88
CA SER A 248 0.22 20.17 -19.75
C SER A 248 1.54 19.45 -20.07
N ASN A 249 2.66 19.92 -19.51
CA ASN A 249 4.00 19.34 -19.64
C ASN A 249 4.13 17.97 -18.94
N ILE A 250 3.15 17.08 -19.13
CA ILE A 250 3.12 15.73 -18.58
C ILE A 250 4.27 14.94 -19.20
N LYS A 251 5.05 14.29 -18.34
CA LYS A 251 6.14 13.42 -18.77
C LYS A 251 5.59 12.06 -19.17
N PRO A 252 6.16 11.40 -20.19
CA PRO A 252 5.78 10.03 -20.54
C PRO A 252 5.87 9.08 -19.35
N ILE A 253 5.01 8.06 -19.35
CA ILE A 253 5.12 6.94 -18.40
C ILE A 253 6.22 6.02 -18.92
N GLU A 254 7.05 5.48 -18.02
CA GLU A 254 8.15 4.59 -18.39
C GLU A 254 7.64 3.39 -19.21
N LYS A 255 8.28 3.15 -20.37
CA LYS A 255 7.92 2.11 -21.37
C LYS A 255 6.53 2.22 -22.01
N ALA A 256 5.72 3.21 -21.65
CA ALA A 256 4.53 3.52 -22.44
C ALA A 256 4.94 4.21 -23.75
N GLU A 257 4.09 4.09 -24.76
CA GLU A 257 4.25 4.85 -26.00
C GLU A 257 4.24 6.36 -25.70
N ILE A 258 5.20 7.10 -26.28
CA ILE A 258 5.31 8.55 -26.12
C ILE A 258 4.02 9.21 -26.62
N GLY A 259 3.47 10.14 -25.84
CA GLY A 259 2.20 10.80 -26.14
C GLY A 259 0.98 10.06 -25.57
N GLY A 260 1.15 8.81 -25.11
CA GLY A 260 0.10 8.07 -24.42
C GLY A 260 -0.34 8.75 -23.11
N GLU A 261 0.57 9.45 -22.43
CA GLU A 261 0.29 10.24 -21.23
C GLU A 261 -0.71 11.39 -21.47
N LYS A 262 -0.92 11.78 -22.73
CA LYS A 262 -1.86 12.83 -23.15
C LYS A 262 -3.19 12.26 -23.65
N LYS A 263 -3.38 10.94 -23.64
CA LYS A 263 -4.63 10.27 -24.02
C LYS A 263 -5.30 9.72 -22.77
N PHE A 264 -6.06 10.57 -22.08
CA PHE A 264 -6.70 10.18 -20.81
C PHE A 264 -7.73 9.07 -21.03
N SER A 265 -7.77 8.14 -20.08
CA SER A 265 -8.75 7.05 -20.03
C SER A 265 -9.21 6.76 -18.61
N GLY A 266 -10.31 6.04 -18.45
CA GLY A 266 -10.75 5.59 -17.13
C GLY A 266 -9.74 4.57 -16.60
N LEU A 267 -9.57 3.48 -17.34
CA LEU A 267 -8.59 2.44 -17.05
C LEU A 267 -7.60 2.29 -18.20
N TRP A 268 -6.30 2.32 -17.90
CA TRP A 268 -5.24 1.99 -18.84
C TRP A 268 -4.44 0.79 -18.32
N LEU A 269 -4.58 -0.33 -18.99
CA LEU A 269 -3.76 -1.52 -18.77
C LEU A 269 -2.59 -1.46 -19.77
N ASN A 270 -1.36 -1.31 -19.28
CA ASN A 270 -0.15 -1.42 -20.12
C ASN A 270 0.93 -2.26 -19.45
N LEU A 271 1.72 -3.01 -20.22
CA LEU A 271 2.80 -3.87 -19.76
C LEU A 271 2.40 -4.68 -18.52
N ASN A 272 1.34 -5.46 -18.69
CA ASN A 272 0.70 -6.23 -17.66
C ASN A 272 0.56 -7.71 -18.01
N GLU A 273 0.39 -8.54 -16.99
CA GLU A 273 0.15 -9.99 -17.13
C GLU A 273 -0.54 -10.52 -15.86
N ASN A 274 -1.46 -11.49 -16.03
CA ASN A 274 -2.12 -12.18 -14.92
C ASN A 274 -2.80 -11.27 -13.87
N ASN A 275 -3.31 -10.10 -14.29
CA ASN A 275 -4.08 -9.25 -13.39
C ASN A 275 -5.55 -9.63 -13.42
N ILE A 276 -6.22 -9.61 -12.28
CA ILE A 276 -7.63 -9.97 -12.14
C ILE A 276 -8.40 -8.77 -11.59
N ILE A 277 -9.47 -8.39 -12.27
CA ILE A 277 -10.44 -7.39 -11.83
C ILE A 277 -11.81 -8.08 -11.74
N ASP A 278 -12.34 -8.28 -10.54
CA ASP A 278 -13.62 -8.98 -10.35
C ASP A 278 -14.82 -8.11 -10.77
N SER A 279 -14.76 -6.81 -10.49
CA SER A 279 -15.78 -5.83 -10.88
C SER A 279 -15.14 -4.51 -11.29
N LEU A 280 -15.43 -4.06 -12.50
CA LEU A 280 -15.05 -2.76 -13.03
C LEU A 280 -16.30 -1.96 -13.38
N ILE A 281 -16.41 -0.77 -12.80
CA ILE A 281 -17.47 0.19 -13.11
C ILE A 281 -16.79 1.49 -13.56
N ILE A 282 -17.10 1.93 -14.78
CA ILE A 282 -16.60 3.21 -15.29
C ILE A 282 -17.79 4.06 -15.73
N GLU A 283 -17.88 5.24 -15.14
CA GLU A 283 -18.87 6.25 -15.49
C GLU A 283 -18.14 7.55 -15.85
N ASN A 284 -18.36 8.04 -17.07
CA ASN A 284 -17.77 9.31 -17.49
C ASN A 284 -18.75 10.14 -18.30
N ASN A 285 -18.97 11.37 -17.87
CA ASN A 285 -19.80 12.32 -18.59
C ASN A 285 -19.12 12.85 -19.87
N ASN A 286 -17.79 12.78 -19.95
CA ASN A 286 -17.04 13.17 -21.14
C ASN A 286 -16.95 12.01 -22.15
N SER A 287 -17.84 12.02 -23.15
CA SER A 287 -17.90 10.99 -24.20
C SER A 287 -16.79 11.08 -25.26
N SER A 288 -15.91 12.09 -25.20
CA SER A 288 -14.80 12.23 -26.16
C SER A 288 -13.56 11.42 -25.78
N LEU A 289 -13.51 10.90 -24.54
CA LEU A 289 -12.37 10.17 -24.02
C LEU A 289 -12.61 8.66 -24.04
N PRO A 290 -11.59 7.86 -24.35
CA PRO A 290 -11.70 6.42 -24.24
C PRO A 290 -11.94 6.01 -22.78
N LEU A 291 -12.86 5.08 -22.54
CA LEU A 291 -13.16 4.59 -21.20
C LEU A 291 -12.08 3.61 -20.73
N ILE A 292 -11.64 2.74 -21.63
CA ILE A 292 -10.57 1.79 -21.35
C ILE A 292 -9.52 1.79 -22.47
N LYS A 293 -8.26 1.65 -22.08
CA LYS A 293 -7.13 1.39 -22.97
C LYS A 293 -6.47 0.06 -22.61
N PHE A 294 -6.61 -0.93 -23.47
CA PHE A 294 -5.90 -2.21 -23.45
C PHE A 294 -4.65 -2.10 -24.32
N ASP A 295 -3.52 -1.86 -23.69
CA ASP A 295 -2.22 -1.72 -24.36
C ASP A 295 -1.41 -3.02 -24.25
N LYS A 296 -0.15 -2.99 -24.66
CA LYS A 296 0.76 -4.14 -24.73
C LYS A 296 0.79 -4.96 -23.43
N SER A 297 0.70 -6.28 -23.51
CA SER A 297 0.91 -7.19 -22.37
C SER A 297 2.37 -7.65 -22.23
N LEU A 298 2.76 -8.15 -21.05
CA LEU A 298 4.12 -8.64 -20.75
C LEU A 298 4.37 -10.08 -21.22
N GLY A 299 3.32 -10.87 -21.38
CA GLY A 299 3.43 -12.29 -21.66
C GLY A 299 2.11 -12.91 -22.10
N TYR A 300 2.03 -14.24 -21.99
CA TYR A 300 0.93 -15.04 -22.56
C TYR A 300 -0.22 -15.27 -21.56
N ILE A 301 -0.04 -14.97 -20.27
CA ILE A 301 -1.12 -15.13 -19.30
C ILE A 301 -2.08 -13.93 -19.39
N PRO A 302 -3.35 -14.14 -19.74
CA PRO A 302 -4.28 -13.05 -19.93
C PRO A 302 -4.54 -12.31 -18.61
N ASN A 303 -4.81 -11.02 -18.72
CA ASN A 303 -5.53 -10.30 -17.68
C ASN A 303 -7.01 -10.65 -17.78
N VAL A 304 -7.72 -10.68 -16.66
CA VAL A 304 -9.13 -11.06 -16.62
C VAL A 304 -9.95 -9.97 -15.95
N ILE A 305 -10.93 -9.45 -16.66
CA ILE A 305 -11.99 -8.60 -16.11
C ILE A 305 -13.26 -9.45 -16.07
N LYS A 306 -13.72 -9.81 -14.87
CA LYS A 306 -14.87 -10.73 -14.74
C LYS A 306 -16.19 -10.05 -15.06
N ASN A 307 -16.44 -8.89 -14.46
CA ASN A 307 -17.66 -8.13 -14.68
C ASN A 307 -17.29 -6.68 -14.95
N MET A 308 -17.78 -6.15 -16.06
CA MET A 308 -17.57 -4.78 -16.48
C MET A 308 -18.91 -4.12 -16.74
N SER A 309 -19.11 -2.94 -16.16
CA SER A 309 -20.27 -2.09 -16.44
C SER A 309 -19.78 -0.69 -16.81
N ILE A 310 -20.27 -0.20 -17.95
CA ILE A 310 -19.84 1.07 -18.51
C ILE A 310 -21.05 1.93 -18.82
N THR A 311 -21.09 3.12 -18.21
CA THR A 311 -22.14 4.09 -18.46
C THR A 311 -21.61 5.17 -19.42
N ASN A 312 -22.29 5.35 -20.55
CA ASN A 312 -22.01 6.27 -21.68
C ASN A 312 -21.26 5.59 -22.86
N ASN A 313 -22.02 5.18 -23.88
CA ASN A 313 -21.69 4.10 -24.83
C ASN A 313 -21.01 4.55 -26.15
N ARG A 314 -20.28 5.67 -26.15
CA ARG A 314 -19.62 6.22 -27.36
C ARG A 314 -18.13 6.36 -27.08
N ASN A 315 -17.31 5.54 -27.76
CA ASN A 315 -15.83 5.41 -27.66
C ASN A 315 -15.31 4.56 -26.49
N ASN A 316 -15.67 3.27 -26.46
CA ASN A 316 -15.50 2.43 -25.26
C ASN A 316 -14.10 1.86 -25.04
N TYR A 317 -13.32 1.60 -26.09
CA TYR A 317 -12.03 0.91 -25.98
C TYR A 317 -10.98 1.41 -26.96
N LEU A 318 -9.74 1.50 -26.50
CA LEU A 318 -8.55 1.51 -27.34
C LEU A 318 -7.80 0.20 -27.12
N ILE A 319 -7.67 -0.62 -28.16
CA ILE A 319 -7.07 -1.95 -28.07
C ILE A 319 -5.84 -2.01 -28.96
N SER A 320 -4.70 -2.35 -28.37
CA SER A 320 -3.45 -2.63 -29.07
C SER A 320 -3.43 -4.08 -29.56
N GLU A 321 -2.81 -4.34 -30.71
CA GLU A 321 -2.65 -5.69 -31.29
C GLU A 321 -1.96 -6.68 -30.33
N ASN A 322 -1.12 -6.18 -29.42
CA ASN A 322 -0.37 -7.00 -28.45
C ASN A 322 -1.02 -7.01 -27.06
N SER A 323 -2.30 -6.65 -26.96
CA SER A 323 -3.04 -6.75 -25.70
C SER A 323 -3.51 -8.19 -25.47
N ASN A 324 -3.45 -8.63 -24.22
CA ASN A 324 -3.91 -9.96 -23.79
C ASN A 324 -4.81 -9.80 -22.56
N THR A 325 -6.04 -9.33 -22.80
CA THR A 325 -7.06 -9.13 -21.76
C THR A 325 -8.36 -9.78 -22.18
N LEU A 326 -8.89 -10.62 -21.30
CA LEU A 326 -10.18 -11.27 -21.44
C LEU A 326 -11.21 -10.55 -20.57
N VAL A 327 -12.29 -10.09 -21.18
CA VAL A 327 -13.48 -9.61 -20.48
C VAL A 327 -14.53 -10.72 -20.54
N LEU A 328 -15.01 -11.18 -19.39
CA LEU A 328 -15.95 -12.30 -19.32
C LEU A 328 -17.41 -11.84 -19.48
N ASN A 329 -17.81 -10.82 -18.71
CA ASN A 329 -19.15 -10.25 -18.76
C ASN A 329 -19.08 -8.72 -18.89
N GLU A 330 -19.79 -8.18 -19.89
CA GLU A 330 -19.92 -6.75 -20.17
C GLU A 330 -21.41 -6.38 -20.18
N PHE A 331 -21.79 -5.34 -19.43
CA PHE A 331 -23.18 -4.92 -19.21
C PHE A 331 -23.40 -3.43 -19.46
#